data_AF-K9W0V1-F1
#
_entry.id   AF-K9W0V1-F1
#
_cell.length_a   1.000
_cell.length_b   1.000
_cell.length_c   1.000
_cell.angle_alpha   90.00
_cell.angle_beta   90.00
_cell.angle_gamma   90.00
#
_symmetry.space_group_name_H-M   'P 1'
#
loop_
_entity.id
_entity.type
_entity.pdbx_description
1 polymer ?
#
loop_
_entity_poly.entity_id
_entity_poly.type
_entity_poly.pdbx_seq_one_letter_code
_entity_poly.pdbx_strand_id
1 'polypeptide(L)'
;MQKYKYCAIALFTLLSIMPFFHQPATAVTKGKRVNLTGQWIVKSPQFYSITPRLTGCHSGSLPGLSKRKFATAKLKMVHQQNGKITIQPFRSWINLQQKKREKFSISNPKVAGKIFSFTEYGGGFKEYFRGTLSKDGNTITGQVSCKHSSGKATAKGPFRLTRILPKSAKTQARIKKRG
;
A
#
# COMPACT_ATOMS: atom_id res chain seq x y z
N MET A 1 -25.30 -91.49 -2.03
CA MET A 1 -24.17 -91.72 -1.08
C MET A 1 -23.42 -90.39 -0.89
N GLN A 2 -22.92 -90.13 0.33
CA GLN A 2 -22.17 -88.93 0.81
C GLN A 2 -22.98 -87.62 0.83
N LYS A 3 -23.56 -87.10 1.93
CA LYS A 3 -23.19 -86.83 3.34
C LYS A 3 -22.22 -85.65 3.57
N TYR A 4 -22.72 -84.69 4.38
CA TYR A 4 -22.03 -83.68 5.22
C TYR A 4 -21.52 -82.41 4.48
N LYS A 5 -21.55 -81.18 5.03
CA LYS A 5 -21.69 -80.65 6.39
C LYS A 5 -22.08 -79.15 6.30
N TYR A 6 -22.88 -78.68 7.25
CA TYR A 6 -23.10 -77.25 7.53
C TYR A 6 -21.80 -76.59 8.00
N CYS A 7 -21.56 -75.34 7.61
CA CYS A 7 -20.78 -74.41 8.41
C CYS A 7 -21.33 -72.99 8.25
N ALA A 8 -22.12 -72.59 9.23
CA ALA A 8 -22.49 -71.20 9.44
C ALA A 8 -21.23 -70.42 9.83
N ILE A 9 -20.96 -69.32 9.14
CA ILE A 9 -20.11 -68.26 9.66
C ILE A 9 -20.92 -66.97 9.57
N ALA A 10 -21.51 -66.63 10.71
CA ALA A 10 -21.92 -65.27 10.99
C ALA A 10 -20.66 -64.43 11.20
N LEU A 11 -20.50 -63.36 10.43
CA LEU A 11 -19.63 -62.26 10.81
C LEU A 11 -20.44 -60.95 10.81
N PHE A 12 -20.86 -60.60 12.02
CA PHE A 12 -21.22 -59.26 12.44
C PHE A 12 -19.96 -58.38 12.35
N THR A 13 -19.96 -57.33 11.52
CA THR A 13 -19.13 -56.15 11.80
C THR A 13 -19.85 -54.87 11.38
N LEU A 14 -20.32 -54.20 12.43
CA LEU A 14 -20.63 -52.80 12.64
C LEU A 14 -20.69 -51.85 11.42
N LEU A 15 -21.94 -51.46 11.17
CA LEU A 15 -22.38 -50.17 10.66
C LEU A 15 -21.78 -49.01 11.49
N SER A 16 -20.60 -48.53 11.11
CA SER A 16 -20.02 -47.29 11.67
C SER A 16 -20.62 -46.09 10.93
N ILE A 17 -21.84 -45.70 11.30
CA ILE A 17 -22.39 -44.39 10.93
C ILE A 17 -21.59 -43.35 11.73
N MET A 18 -20.46 -42.91 11.19
CA MET A 18 -19.80 -41.70 11.66
C MET A 18 -20.72 -40.52 11.30
N PRO A 19 -21.24 -39.75 12.27
CA PRO A 19 -21.77 -38.44 11.95
C PRO A 19 -20.58 -37.64 11.43
N PHE A 20 -20.51 -37.46 10.12
CA PHE A 20 -19.65 -36.47 9.51
C PHE A 20 -20.18 -35.13 10.03
N PHE A 21 -19.66 -34.70 11.18
CA PHE A 21 -19.72 -33.31 11.60
C PHE A 21 -19.05 -32.53 10.48
N HIS A 22 -19.86 -32.10 9.52
CA HIS A 22 -19.59 -30.94 8.71
C HIS A 22 -19.47 -29.79 9.69
N GLN A 23 -18.28 -29.64 10.28
CA GLN A 23 -17.86 -28.34 10.76
C GLN A 23 -18.00 -27.44 9.54
N PRO A 24 -18.93 -26.47 9.54
CA PRO A 24 -18.96 -25.50 8.47
C PRO A 24 -17.55 -24.91 8.43
N ALA A 25 -16.85 -25.12 7.32
CA ALA A 25 -15.60 -24.44 7.06
C ALA A 25 -15.87 -22.98 7.37
N THR A 26 -15.25 -22.48 8.44
CA THR A 26 -15.48 -21.12 8.94
C THR A 26 -15.36 -20.21 7.73
N ALA A 27 -16.49 -19.64 7.30
CA ALA A 27 -16.56 -18.80 6.15
C ALA A 27 -15.46 -17.75 6.31
N VAL A 28 -14.42 -17.84 5.46
CA VAL A 28 -13.38 -16.83 5.39
C VAL A 28 -14.11 -15.52 5.22
N THR A 29 -14.10 -14.72 6.27
CA THR A 29 -14.89 -13.50 6.38
C THR A 29 -14.58 -12.69 5.14
N LYS A 30 -15.58 -12.51 4.25
CA LYS A 30 -15.49 -11.65 3.07
C LYS A 30 -14.72 -10.40 3.46
N GLY A 31 -13.53 -10.23 2.89
CA GLY A 31 -12.46 -9.39 3.41
C GLY A 31 -12.97 -8.04 3.89
N LYS A 32 -12.74 -7.73 5.17
CA LYS A 32 -13.00 -6.43 5.76
C LYS A 32 -12.37 -5.38 4.85
N ARG A 33 -13.19 -4.60 4.13
CA ARG A 33 -12.70 -3.55 3.23
C ARG A 33 -11.80 -2.63 4.05
N VAL A 34 -10.53 -2.54 3.66
CA VAL A 34 -9.59 -1.65 4.33
C VAL A 34 -9.98 -0.22 3.98
N ASN A 35 -10.39 0.56 4.99
CA ASN A 35 -10.66 1.99 4.82
C ASN A 35 -9.34 2.76 4.79
N LEU A 36 -8.89 3.22 3.63
CA LEU A 36 -7.69 4.06 3.50
C LEU A 36 -7.98 5.57 3.56
N THR A 37 -9.26 5.97 3.68
CA THR A 37 -9.67 7.38 3.71
C THR A 37 -9.04 8.12 4.89
N GLY A 38 -8.54 9.32 4.64
CA GLY A 38 -7.98 10.20 5.65
C GLY A 38 -6.73 10.94 5.20
N GLN A 39 -6.07 11.58 6.17
CA GLN A 39 -4.79 12.23 5.94
C GLN A 39 -3.65 11.26 6.23
N TRP A 40 -2.62 11.30 5.39
CA TRP A 40 -1.42 10.48 5.51
C TRP A 40 -0.17 11.34 5.36
N ILE A 41 0.92 10.89 5.95
CA ILE A 41 2.26 11.45 5.73
C ILE A 41 3.05 10.42 4.94
N VAL A 42 3.57 10.83 3.79
CA VAL A 42 4.56 10.05 3.04
C VAL A 42 5.96 10.51 3.40
N LYS A 43 6.86 9.55 3.58
CA LYS A 43 8.30 9.76 3.62
C LYS A 43 8.92 8.85 2.56
N SER A 44 9.63 9.43 1.61
CA SER A 44 10.29 8.72 0.49
C SER A 44 11.64 9.36 0.19
N PRO A 45 12.53 8.72 -0.59
CA PRO A 45 13.74 9.38 -1.07
C PRO A 45 13.34 10.61 -1.88
N GLN A 46 14.17 11.64 -1.82
CA GLN A 46 14.03 12.76 -2.73
C GLN A 46 14.62 12.38 -4.08
N PHE A 47 13.85 12.56 -5.15
CA PHE A 47 14.29 12.29 -6.52
C PHE A 47 14.55 13.59 -7.28
N TYR A 48 15.52 13.55 -8.18
CA TYR A 48 15.93 14.72 -8.97
C TYR A 48 16.54 14.32 -10.32
N SER A 49 16.63 15.31 -11.21
CA SER A 49 17.28 15.26 -12.53
C SER A 49 17.92 16.62 -12.78
N ILE A 50 19.16 16.64 -13.29
CA ILE A 50 19.88 17.89 -13.62
C ILE A 50 20.51 17.74 -15.00
N THR A 51 19.91 18.32 -16.02
CA THR A 51 20.53 18.32 -17.35
C THR A 51 21.69 19.35 -17.40
N PRO A 52 22.81 19.09 -18.09
CA PRO A 52 23.22 17.82 -18.71
C PRO A 52 24.01 16.88 -17.78
N ARG A 53 24.34 17.31 -16.55
CA ARG A 53 25.30 16.60 -15.67
C ARG A 53 24.76 15.27 -15.10
N LEU A 54 23.48 15.22 -14.78
CA LEU A 54 22.77 14.11 -14.13
C LEU A 54 21.42 13.89 -14.81
N THR A 55 21.48 13.54 -16.09
CA THR A 55 20.33 13.20 -16.91
C THR A 55 19.63 11.93 -16.40
N GLY A 56 18.30 11.88 -16.47
CA GLY A 56 17.48 10.78 -15.93
C GLY A 56 17.13 10.98 -14.45
N CYS A 57 16.62 9.95 -13.77
CA CYS A 57 16.23 10.05 -12.36
C CYS A 57 17.30 9.55 -11.39
N HIS A 58 17.64 10.41 -10.42
CA HIS A 58 18.60 10.15 -9.34
C HIS A 58 17.94 10.30 -7.98
N SER A 59 18.43 9.61 -6.95
CA SER A 59 17.93 9.71 -5.57
C SER A 59 18.98 10.27 -4.62
N GLY A 60 18.56 11.09 -3.67
CA GLY A 60 19.41 11.54 -2.56
C GLY A 60 19.28 13.04 -2.31
N SER A 61 20.30 13.61 -1.69
CA SER A 61 20.42 15.06 -1.52
C SER A 61 20.62 15.72 -2.88
N LEU A 62 19.84 16.76 -3.18
CA LEU A 62 20.11 17.61 -4.33
C LEU A 62 21.48 18.28 -4.16
N PRO A 63 22.41 18.11 -5.12
CA PRO A 63 23.66 18.85 -5.12
C PRO A 63 23.40 20.36 -5.02
N GLY A 64 24.00 21.02 -4.02
CA GLY A 64 23.97 22.49 -3.87
C GLY A 64 22.67 23.12 -3.35
N LEU A 65 21.60 22.36 -3.10
CA LEU A 65 20.29 22.94 -2.71
C LEU A 65 19.66 22.34 -1.46
N SER A 66 19.96 21.08 -1.13
CA SER A 66 19.38 20.45 0.05
C SER A 66 20.26 19.30 0.54
N LYS A 67 20.58 19.32 1.84
CA LYS A 67 21.21 18.17 2.53
C LYS A 67 20.23 17.04 2.85
N ARG A 68 18.92 17.22 2.58
CA ARG A 68 17.90 16.21 2.92
C ARG A 68 17.88 15.09 1.89
N LYS A 69 18.03 13.84 2.35
CA LYS A 69 17.96 12.63 1.51
C LYS A 69 16.53 12.12 1.31
N PHE A 70 15.60 12.53 2.18
CA PHE A 70 14.21 12.11 2.19
C PHE A 70 13.28 13.32 2.06
N ALA A 71 12.28 13.20 1.19
CA ALA A 71 11.15 14.09 1.10
C ALA A 71 10.02 13.60 2.01
N THR A 72 9.31 14.55 2.63
CA THR A 72 8.12 14.28 3.43
C THR A 72 6.98 15.14 2.92
N ALA A 73 5.82 14.55 2.67
CA ALA A 73 4.64 15.27 2.21
C ALA A 73 3.36 14.76 2.89
N LYS A 74 2.31 15.60 2.88
CA LYS A 74 0.97 15.21 3.35
C LYS A 74 0.12 14.81 2.15
N LEU A 75 -0.69 13.78 2.35
CA LEU A 75 -1.60 13.21 1.36
C LEU A 75 -3.00 13.18 1.94
N LYS A 76 -3.99 13.38 1.08
CA LYS A 76 -5.38 13.07 1.39
C LYS A 76 -5.84 11.93 0.50
N MET A 77 -6.27 10.84 1.13
CA MET A 77 -6.90 9.71 0.46
C MET A 77 -8.41 9.81 0.65
N VAL A 78 -9.17 9.67 -0.43
CA VAL A 78 -10.64 9.78 -0.41
C VAL A 78 -11.27 8.60 -1.16
N HIS A 79 -12.27 7.97 -0.55
CA HIS A 79 -13.15 7.04 -1.26
C HIS A 79 -14.17 7.80 -2.11
N GLN A 80 -14.24 7.45 -3.39
CA GLN A 80 -15.32 7.87 -4.29
C GLN A 80 -16.52 6.93 -4.15
N GLN A 81 -17.71 7.43 -4.55
CA GLN A 81 -18.98 6.68 -4.52
C GLN A 81 -18.92 5.39 -5.35
N ASN A 82 -18.06 5.33 -6.38
CA ASN A 82 -17.81 4.14 -7.20
C ASN A 82 -16.83 3.13 -6.56
N GLY A 83 -16.46 3.30 -5.29
CA GLY A 83 -15.53 2.44 -4.57
C GLY A 83 -14.05 2.64 -4.92
N LYS A 84 -13.70 3.58 -5.81
CA LYS A 84 -12.31 3.92 -6.12
C LYS A 84 -11.72 4.83 -5.04
N ILE A 85 -10.42 4.70 -4.82
CA ILE A 85 -9.66 5.61 -3.95
C ILE A 85 -8.97 6.65 -4.85
N THR A 86 -8.94 7.89 -4.41
CA THR A 86 -8.14 8.97 -5.03
C THR A 86 -7.11 9.50 -4.04
N ILE A 87 -5.97 9.96 -4.57
CA ILE A 87 -4.92 10.65 -3.82
C ILE A 87 -4.74 12.02 -4.45
N GLN A 88 -4.72 13.06 -3.63
CA GLN A 88 -4.35 14.39 -4.11
C GLN A 88 -2.85 14.44 -4.47
N PRO A 89 -2.48 15.05 -5.60
CA PRO A 89 -1.08 15.27 -5.96
C PRO A 89 -0.31 15.90 -4.80
N PHE A 90 0.86 15.34 -4.53
CA PHE A 90 1.82 15.87 -3.57
C PHE A 90 3.15 16.03 -4.29
N ARG A 91 4.14 16.67 -3.67
CA ARG A 91 5.42 16.93 -4.34
C ARG A 91 6.50 16.10 -3.66
N SER A 92 7.14 15.20 -4.39
CA SER A 92 8.30 14.41 -3.93
C SER A 92 9.61 14.77 -4.64
N TRP A 93 9.56 15.50 -5.77
CA TRP A 93 10.70 15.73 -6.65
C TRP A 93 10.96 17.22 -6.90
N ILE A 94 12.19 17.53 -7.30
CA ILE A 94 12.62 18.88 -7.68
C ILE A 94 13.24 18.81 -9.08
N ASN A 95 12.62 19.49 -10.04
CA ASN A 95 13.24 19.79 -11.32
C ASN A 95 13.84 21.21 -11.26
N LEU A 96 15.17 21.29 -11.26
CA LEU A 96 15.87 22.56 -11.08
C LEU A 96 15.90 23.44 -12.32
N GLN A 97 15.61 22.88 -13.50
CA GLN A 97 15.69 23.63 -14.75
C GLN A 97 14.38 24.36 -15.08
N GLN A 98 13.26 23.90 -14.54
CA GLN A 98 11.96 24.48 -14.88
C GLN A 98 11.46 25.32 -13.71
N LYS A 99 11.66 26.65 -13.80
CA LYS A 99 10.96 27.65 -12.98
C LYS A 99 9.43 27.69 -13.22
N LYS A 100 8.87 26.67 -13.88
CA LYS A 100 7.47 26.57 -14.27
C LYS A 100 6.72 25.68 -13.29
N ARG A 101 5.49 26.09 -12.94
CA ARG A 101 4.55 25.22 -12.22
C ARG A 101 4.06 24.15 -13.19
N GLU A 102 4.56 22.93 -13.06
CA GLU A 102 4.11 21.82 -13.89
C GLU A 102 2.84 21.19 -13.33
N LYS A 103 2.06 20.54 -14.20
CA LYS A 103 0.87 19.79 -13.78
C LYS A 103 1.32 18.43 -13.25
N PHE A 104 0.81 18.09 -12.07
CA PHE A 104 1.07 16.82 -11.41
C PHE A 104 -0.20 15.97 -11.46
N SER A 105 -0.05 14.67 -11.67
CA SER A 105 -1.17 13.73 -11.62
C SER A 105 -0.80 12.48 -10.85
N ILE A 106 -1.79 11.85 -10.24
CA ILE A 106 -1.65 10.59 -9.52
C ILE A 106 -2.67 9.60 -10.07
N SER A 107 -2.25 8.37 -10.34
CA SER A 107 -3.16 7.29 -10.67
C SER A 107 -3.99 6.89 -9.45
N ASN A 108 -5.22 6.42 -9.67
CA ASN A 108 -6.01 5.79 -8.61
C ASN A 108 -5.22 4.65 -7.94
N PRO A 109 -5.09 4.62 -6.61
CA PRO A 109 -4.41 3.54 -5.92
C PRO A 109 -5.13 2.22 -6.13
N LYS A 110 -4.33 1.16 -6.25
CA LYS A 110 -4.80 -0.22 -6.29
C LYS A 110 -4.55 -0.86 -4.92
N VAL A 111 -5.60 -1.44 -4.34
CA VAL A 111 -5.54 -2.17 -3.08
C VAL A 111 -6.00 -3.61 -3.33
N ALA A 112 -5.09 -4.56 -3.19
CA ALA A 112 -5.38 -5.99 -3.34
C ALA A 112 -4.87 -6.72 -2.10
N GLY A 113 -5.78 -7.13 -1.21
CA GLY A 113 -5.43 -7.63 0.11
C GLY A 113 -4.65 -6.59 0.91
N LYS A 114 -3.38 -6.87 1.22
CA LYS A 114 -2.47 -5.95 1.91
C LYS A 114 -1.60 -5.13 0.96
N ILE A 115 -1.62 -5.41 -0.35
CA ILE A 115 -0.77 -4.72 -1.31
C ILE A 115 -1.41 -3.41 -1.73
N PHE A 116 -0.64 -2.34 -1.63
CA PHE A 116 -1.01 -0.99 -2.03
C PHE A 116 -0.04 -0.49 -3.10
N SER A 117 -0.57 0.07 -4.18
CA SER A 117 0.28 0.69 -5.22
C SER A 117 -0.40 1.86 -5.90
N PHE A 118 0.40 2.83 -6.34
CA PHE A 118 -0.04 3.95 -7.18
C PHE A 118 1.16 4.49 -7.96
N THR A 119 0.89 5.33 -8.97
CA THR A 119 1.91 6.04 -9.75
C THR A 119 1.66 7.54 -9.66
N GLU A 120 2.71 8.30 -9.44
CA GLU A 120 2.72 9.76 -9.54
C GLU A 120 3.46 10.19 -10.81
N TYR A 121 2.98 11.25 -11.45
CA TYR A 121 3.53 11.83 -12.66
C TYR A 121 3.68 13.35 -12.52
N GLY A 122 4.75 13.88 -13.09
CA GLY A 122 4.91 15.31 -13.36
C GLY A 122 6.36 15.66 -13.69
N GLY A 123 6.56 16.75 -14.45
CA GLY A 123 7.89 17.27 -14.81
C GLY A 123 8.90 16.30 -15.37
N GLY A 124 8.39 15.40 -16.21
CA GLY A 124 9.16 14.31 -16.81
C GLY A 124 9.38 13.12 -15.87
N PHE A 125 9.06 13.22 -14.57
CA PHE A 125 9.14 12.12 -13.62
C PHE A 125 7.93 11.20 -13.69
N LYS A 126 8.20 9.91 -13.52
CA LYS A 126 7.23 8.84 -13.28
C LYS A 126 7.70 8.04 -12.06
N GLU A 127 6.96 8.15 -10.96
CA GLU A 127 7.25 7.46 -9.70
C GLU A 127 6.22 6.36 -9.43
N TYR A 128 6.66 5.11 -9.38
CA TYR A 128 5.83 3.96 -9.07
C TYR A 128 6.05 3.51 -7.62
N PHE A 129 5.00 3.64 -6.82
CA PHE A 129 4.95 3.23 -5.41
C PHE A 129 4.30 1.86 -5.29
N ARG A 130 4.96 0.94 -4.59
CA ARG A 130 4.40 -0.36 -4.23
C ARG A 130 4.81 -0.76 -2.82
N GLY A 131 3.83 -1.05 -1.98
CA GLY A 131 4.07 -1.41 -0.58
C GLY A 131 2.98 -2.29 0.01
N THR A 132 3.16 -2.59 1.29
CA THR A 132 2.32 -3.47 2.09
C THR A 132 1.73 -2.69 3.25
N LEU A 133 0.42 -2.81 3.44
CA LEU A 133 -0.33 -2.27 4.55
C LEU A 133 -0.11 -3.11 5.81
N SER A 134 0.15 -2.43 6.93
CA SER A 134 0.26 -3.03 8.26
C SER A 134 -1.06 -3.62 8.74
N LYS A 135 -1.00 -4.53 9.72
CA LYS A 135 -2.18 -5.22 10.28
C LYS A 135 -3.19 -4.24 10.91
N ASP A 136 -2.71 -3.15 11.49
CA ASP A 136 -3.54 -2.11 12.11
C ASP A 136 -4.12 -1.10 11.09
N GLY A 137 -3.74 -1.20 9.81
CA GLY A 137 -4.25 -0.33 8.74
C GLY A 137 -3.75 1.13 8.79
N ASN A 138 -2.73 1.43 9.60
CA ASN A 138 -2.22 2.81 9.79
C ASN A 138 -0.88 3.09 9.12
N THR A 139 -0.18 2.06 8.64
CA THR A 139 1.12 2.22 7.99
C THR A 139 1.17 1.44 6.68
N ILE A 140 1.78 2.02 5.65
CA ILE A 140 2.16 1.30 4.43
C ILE A 140 3.67 1.45 4.26
N THR A 141 4.39 0.36 4.03
CA THR A 141 5.84 0.38 3.79
C THR A 141 6.15 -0.31 2.48
N GLY A 142 7.13 0.18 1.74
CA GLY A 142 7.47 -0.42 0.45
C GLY A 142 8.60 0.27 -0.27
N GLN A 143 8.60 0.11 -1.59
CA GLN A 143 9.60 0.68 -2.49
C GLN A 143 8.92 1.64 -3.46
N VAL A 144 9.60 2.76 -3.72
CA VAL A 144 9.29 3.67 -4.82
C VAL A 144 10.38 3.54 -5.87
N SER A 145 9.98 3.54 -7.14
CA SER A 145 10.89 3.55 -8.28
C SER A 145 10.60 4.76 -9.16
N CYS A 146 11.64 5.41 -9.64
CA CYS A 146 11.58 6.66 -10.37
C CYS A 146 12.26 6.54 -11.74
N LYS A 147 11.59 7.08 -12.77
CA LYS A 147 12.14 7.31 -14.11
C LYS A 147 11.93 8.76 -14.51
N HIS A 148 12.82 9.33 -15.33
CA HIS A 148 12.67 10.68 -15.88
C HIS A 148 12.76 10.65 -17.41
N SER A 149 11.99 11.49 -18.10
CA SER A 149 11.96 11.54 -19.57
C SER A 149 13.27 12.02 -20.21
N SER A 150 14.13 12.73 -19.47
CA SER A 150 15.40 13.23 -20.00
C SER A 150 16.44 12.14 -20.27
N GLY A 151 16.32 10.95 -19.67
CA GLY A 151 17.31 9.89 -19.89
C GLY A 151 17.01 8.54 -19.22
N LYS A 152 17.92 7.58 -19.42
CA LYS A 152 17.74 6.19 -19.00
C LYS A 152 17.98 5.93 -17.50
N ALA A 153 18.61 6.86 -16.77
CA ALA A 153 18.89 6.66 -15.35
C ALA A 153 17.59 6.51 -14.55
N THR A 154 17.57 5.51 -13.67
CA THR A 154 16.43 5.22 -12.79
C THR A 154 16.91 5.13 -11.36
N ALA A 155 16.09 5.55 -10.42
CA ALA A 155 16.39 5.47 -9.00
C ALA A 155 15.30 4.70 -8.25
N LYS A 156 15.65 4.11 -7.12
CA LYS A 156 14.72 3.39 -6.25
C LYS A 156 15.04 3.69 -4.80
N GLY A 157 14.05 3.54 -3.93
CA GLY A 157 14.31 3.51 -2.50
C GLY A 157 13.06 3.28 -1.66
N PRO A 158 13.24 3.17 -0.33
CA PRO A 158 12.16 2.83 0.58
C PRO A 158 11.22 4.01 0.78
N PHE A 159 9.92 3.74 0.83
CA PHE A 159 8.93 4.73 1.30
C PHE A 159 8.11 4.19 2.46
N ARG A 160 7.54 5.13 3.22
CA ARG A 160 6.56 4.86 4.28
C ARG A 160 5.43 5.86 4.20
N LEU A 161 4.19 5.36 4.25
CA LEU A 161 2.98 6.14 4.51
C LEU A 161 2.52 5.87 5.93
N THR A 162 2.21 6.93 6.67
CA THR A 162 1.66 6.82 8.04
C THR A 162 0.40 7.66 8.15
N ARG A 163 -0.69 7.07 8.64
CA ARG A 163 -1.97 7.77 8.81
C ARG A 163 -1.83 8.83 9.91
N ILE A 164 -2.33 10.04 9.63
CA ILE A 164 -2.50 11.07 10.66
C ILE A 164 -3.80 10.76 11.37
N LEU A 165 -3.71 10.21 12.58
CA LEU A 165 -4.88 9.99 13.42
C LEU A 165 -5.36 11.33 13.98
N PRO A 166 -6.68 11.60 13.98
CA PRO A 166 -7.21 12.78 14.65
C PRO A 166 -6.80 12.73 16.12
N LYS A 167 -6.26 13.85 16.64
CA LYS A 167 -5.99 13.97 18.08
C LYS A 167 -7.29 13.69 18.82
N SER A 168 -7.25 12.80 19.81
CA SER A 168 -8.42 12.43 20.60
C SER A 168 -9.17 13.67 21.12
N ALA A 169 -10.49 13.58 21.27
CA ALA A 169 -11.31 14.69 21.79
C ALA A 169 -10.79 15.24 23.13
N LYS A 170 -10.22 14.37 23.98
CA LYS A 170 -9.57 14.74 25.25
C LYS A 170 -8.36 15.67 25.06
N THR A 171 -7.59 15.50 23.98
CA THR A 171 -6.44 16.36 23.66
C THR A 171 -6.88 17.73 23.13
N GLN A 172 -7.99 17.80 22.38
CA GLN A 172 -8.51 19.06 21.86
C GLN A 172 -9.15 19.91 22.97
N ALA A 173 -9.85 19.29 23.92
CA ALA A 173 -10.43 19.97 25.08
C ALA A 173 -9.37 20.61 26.00
N ARG A 174 -8.19 19.99 26.14
CA ARG A 174 -7.10 20.52 26.99
C ARG A 174 -6.38 21.72 26.37
N ILE A 175 -6.41 21.86 25.05
CA ILE A 175 -5.85 23.02 24.34
C ILE A 175 -6.79 24.23 24.43
N LYS A 176 -8.11 24.02 24.38
CA LYS A 176 -9.10 25.10 24.55
C LYS A 176 -9.15 25.70 25.96
N LYS A 177 -8.68 25.00 26.99
CA LYS A 177 -8.63 25.52 28.39
C LYS A 177 -7.35 26.29 28.73
N ARG A 178 -6.43 26.48 27.77
CA ARG A 178 -5.15 27.18 27.97
C ARG A 178 -5.00 28.42 27.07
N GLY A 179 -6.06 28.80 26.37
CA GLY A 179 -6.16 30.05 25.61
C GLY A 179 -7.17 30.97 26.27
#